data_AF-A0AAC8VCK1-F1
#
_entry.id   AF-A0AAC8VCK1-F1
#
_cell.length_a   1.000
_cell.length_b   1.000
_cell.length_c   1.000
_cell.angle_alpha   90.00
_cell.angle_beta   90.00
_cell.angle_gamma   90.00
#
_symmetry.space_group_name_H-M   'P 1'
#
loop_
_entity.id
_entity.type
_entity.pdbx_description
1 polymer ?
#
loop_
_entity_poly.entity_id
_entity_poly.type
_entity_poly.pdbx_seq_one_letter_code
_entity_poly.pdbx_strand_id
1 'polypeptide(L)'
;MNGINAYLASAPIAVGFKGSRQLALQDTAAAPGDNQVLITINGEPLKVGNSDAITVTGAGNDRPINLGLYAKATRDAYDAGSSVSFTTPVVFAVDLVTTPTP
;
A
#
# COMPACT_ATOMS: atom_id res chain seq x y z
N MET A 1 -23.16 9.03 -2.97
CA MET A 1 -21.99 8.44 -2.27
C MET A 1 -20.74 8.85 -2.99
N ASN A 2 -19.73 9.16 -2.20
CA ASN A 2 -18.47 9.78 -2.57
C ASN A 2 -17.51 8.76 -3.20
N GLY A 3 -16.67 9.16 -4.15
CA GLY A 3 -15.59 8.31 -4.64
C GLY A 3 -14.56 8.05 -3.55
N ILE A 4 -13.95 6.87 -3.56
CA ILE A 4 -12.85 6.53 -2.65
C ILE A 4 -11.57 6.46 -3.46
N ASN A 5 -10.58 7.26 -3.09
CA ASN A 5 -9.22 7.18 -3.60
C ASN A 5 -8.29 6.62 -2.51
N ALA A 6 -7.18 6.00 -2.89
CA ALA A 6 -6.20 5.51 -1.93
C ALA A 6 -4.76 5.70 -2.39
N TYR A 7 -3.88 5.89 -1.40
CA TYR A 7 -2.43 6.07 -1.57
C TYR A 7 -1.71 5.67 -0.28
N LEU A 8 -0.38 5.63 -0.31
CA LEU A 8 0.44 5.44 0.89
C LEU A 8 0.85 6.79 1.47
N ALA A 9 0.68 6.99 2.78
CA ALA A 9 1.18 8.20 3.45
C ALA A 9 2.73 8.24 3.48
N SER A 10 3.37 7.08 3.52
CA SER A 10 4.82 6.92 3.48
C SER A 10 5.20 5.55 2.92
N ALA A 11 6.46 5.39 2.54
CA ALA A 11 7.00 4.05 2.27
C ALA A 11 6.86 3.15 3.52
N PRO A 12 6.68 1.83 3.35
CA PRO A 12 6.61 0.90 4.47
C PRO A 12 7.86 0.92 5.32
N ILE A 13 7.68 0.84 6.64
CA ILE A 13 8.80 0.78 7.60
C ILE A 13 8.87 -0.64 8.15
N ALA A 14 10.04 -1.27 8.04
CA ALA A 14 10.31 -2.61 8.53
C ALA A 14 11.23 -2.59 9.76
N VAL A 15 11.01 -3.56 10.65
CA VAL A 15 11.81 -3.84 11.86
C VAL A 15 12.12 -5.34 11.92
N GLY A 16 13.22 -5.70 12.58
CA GLY A 16 13.66 -7.09 12.72
C GLY A 16 14.60 -7.59 11.61
N PHE A 17 14.92 -6.75 10.63
CA PHE A 17 16.06 -7.01 9.74
C PHE A 17 17.39 -6.77 10.45
N LYS A 18 18.44 -7.41 9.93
CA LYS A 18 19.83 -7.12 10.28
C LYS A 18 20.18 -5.70 9.86
N GLY A 19 20.72 -4.94 10.81
CA GLY A 19 21.05 -3.53 10.60
C GLY A 19 19.81 -2.67 10.30
N SER A 20 20.02 -1.53 9.66
CA SER A 20 18.96 -0.57 9.32
C SER A 20 18.28 -0.87 7.97
N ARG A 21 18.24 -2.13 7.54
CA ARG A 21 17.67 -2.51 6.23
C ARG A 21 16.16 -2.29 6.22
N GLN A 22 15.64 -1.81 5.10
CA GLN A 22 14.21 -1.58 4.83
C GLN A 22 13.81 -2.32 3.54
N LEU A 23 12.51 -2.54 3.34
CA LEU A 23 11.99 -3.02 2.05
C LEU A 23 11.71 -1.83 1.14
N ALA A 24 12.21 -1.88 -0.09
CA ALA A 24 11.88 -0.88 -1.09
C ALA A 24 10.44 -1.08 -1.58
N LEU A 25 9.69 0.01 -1.75
CA LEU A 25 8.35 -0.05 -2.33
C LEU A 25 8.45 -0.35 -3.82
N GLN A 26 7.73 -1.38 -4.27
CA GLN A 26 7.50 -1.68 -5.68
C GLN A 26 6.25 -0.93 -6.14
N ASP A 27 6.40 -0.12 -7.19
CA ASP A 27 5.37 0.79 -7.69
C ASP A 27 4.70 0.29 -8.99
N THR A 28 5.01 -0.95 -9.39
CA THR A 28 4.42 -1.66 -10.52
C THR A 28 3.68 -2.92 -10.04
N ALA A 29 2.71 -3.39 -10.82
CA ALA A 29 1.93 -4.60 -10.50
C ALA A 29 2.74 -5.92 -10.63
N ALA A 30 4.04 -5.84 -10.93
CA ALA A 30 4.89 -7.01 -11.01
C ALA A 30 5.20 -7.57 -9.61
N ALA A 31 5.39 -8.88 -9.50
CA ALA A 31 5.77 -9.51 -8.25
C ALA A 31 7.03 -8.84 -7.65
N PRO A 32 7.08 -8.60 -6.33
CA PRO A 32 8.22 -7.94 -5.71
C PRO A 32 9.49 -8.77 -5.87
N GLY A 33 10.56 -8.09 -6.25
CA GLY A 33 11.92 -8.62 -6.25
C GLY A 33 12.51 -8.70 -4.86
N ASP A 34 13.79 -9.02 -4.80
CA ASP A 34 14.53 -9.16 -3.55
C ASP A 34 14.58 -7.83 -2.77
N ASN A 35 14.24 -7.91 -1.47
CA ASN A 35 14.12 -6.77 -0.55
C ASN A 35 13.08 -5.71 -0.99
N GLN A 36 11.98 -6.17 -1.59
CA GLN A 36 10.88 -5.31 -2.00
C GLN A 36 9.56 -5.69 -1.34
N VAL A 37 8.67 -4.71 -1.28
CA VAL A 37 7.28 -4.84 -0.84
C VAL A 37 6.36 -4.18 -1.86
N LEU A 38 5.25 -4.85 -2.17
CA LEU A 38 4.19 -4.36 -3.04
C LEU A 38 2.89 -4.37 -2.23
N ILE A 39 2.21 -3.23 -2.22
CA ILE A 39 0.87 -3.08 -1.64
C ILE A 39 -0.06 -2.71 -2.77
N THR A 40 -1.16 -3.46 -2.91
CA THR A 40 -2.14 -3.22 -3.98
C THR A 40 -3.52 -3.02 -3.40
N ILE A 41 -4.33 -2.23 -4.09
CA ILE A 41 -5.78 -2.23 -3.90
C ILE A 41 -6.42 -2.61 -5.23
N ASN A 42 -7.29 -3.62 -5.21
CA ASN A 42 -7.95 -4.17 -6.40
C ASN A 42 -6.95 -4.60 -7.50
N GLY A 43 -5.75 -5.01 -7.10
CA GLY A 43 -4.66 -5.41 -8.01
C GLY A 43 -3.80 -4.26 -8.52
N GLU A 44 -4.14 -3.00 -8.23
CA GLU A 44 -3.36 -1.82 -8.64
C GLU A 44 -2.34 -1.43 -7.54
N PRO A 45 -1.06 -1.21 -7.87
CA PRO A 45 -0.03 -0.84 -6.91
C PRO A 45 -0.28 0.55 -6.31
N LEU A 46 -0.15 0.65 -4.99
CA LEU A 46 -0.18 1.94 -4.30
C LEU A 46 1.20 2.60 -4.31
N LYS A 47 1.19 3.92 -4.49
CA LYS A 47 2.37 4.78 -4.43
C LYS A 47 2.30 5.72 -3.24
N VAL A 48 3.44 6.31 -2.88
CA VAL A 48 3.53 7.29 -1.79
C VAL A 48 3.08 8.65 -2.29
N GLY A 49 2.20 9.29 -1.52
CA GLY A 49 1.72 10.64 -1.81
C GLY A 49 0.34 10.66 -2.46
N ASN A 50 -0.42 11.72 -2.16
CA ASN A 50 -1.78 11.90 -2.68
C ASN A 50 -1.81 12.24 -4.18
N SER A 51 -0.70 12.74 -4.74
CA SER A 51 -0.53 12.99 -6.18
C SER A 51 -0.67 11.72 -7.02
N ASP A 52 -0.38 10.57 -6.40
CA ASP A 52 -0.39 9.26 -7.03
C ASP A 52 -1.53 8.38 -6.50
N ALA A 53 -2.59 9.00 -5.96
CA ALA A 53 -3.75 8.29 -5.48
C ALA A 53 -4.49 7.59 -6.62
N ILE A 54 -4.89 6.35 -6.37
CA ILE A 54 -5.67 5.53 -7.30
C ILE A 54 -7.15 5.58 -6.90
N THR A 55 -8.05 5.47 -7.88
CA THR A 55 -9.48 5.33 -7.59
C THR A 55 -9.80 3.89 -7.18
N VAL A 56 -10.26 3.73 -5.94
CA VAL A 56 -10.60 2.43 -5.35
C VAL A 56 -12.02 2.02 -5.72
N THR A 57 -12.98 2.92 -5.55
CA THR A 57 -14.37 2.73 -6.01
C THR A 57 -14.91 4.05 -6.55
N GLY A 58 -15.70 3.95 -7.64
CA GLY A 58 -16.45 5.08 -8.19
C GLY A 58 -17.71 5.39 -7.38
N ALA A 59 -18.29 6.57 -7.58
CA ALA A 59 -19.51 7.01 -6.90
C ALA A 59 -20.65 5.98 -7.03
N GLY A 60 -21.27 5.62 -5.90
CA GLY A 60 -22.43 4.70 -5.86
C GLY A 60 -22.09 3.20 -5.98
N ASN A 61 -20.82 2.79 -5.85
CA ASN A 61 -20.44 1.37 -5.76
C ASN A 61 -20.12 0.96 -4.32
N ASP A 62 -20.86 -0.03 -3.82
CA ASP A 62 -20.65 -0.68 -2.51
C ASP A 62 -19.80 -1.96 -2.63
N ARG A 63 -18.93 -2.02 -3.63
CA ARG A 63 -18.15 -3.23 -3.92
C ARG A 63 -17.06 -3.44 -2.87
N PRO A 64 -16.78 -4.70 -2.47
CA PRO A 64 -15.66 -4.99 -1.58
C PRO A 64 -14.34 -4.59 -2.23
N ILE A 65 -13.41 -4.12 -1.39
CA ILE A 65 -12.05 -3.77 -1.79
C ILE A 65 -11.11 -4.91 -1.43
N ASN A 66 -10.18 -5.24 -2.33
CA ASN A 66 -9.15 -6.24 -2.06
C ASN A 66 -7.83 -5.53 -1.74
N LEU A 67 -7.33 -5.69 -0.51
CA LEU A 67 -5.99 -5.23 -0.12
C LEU A 67 -4.99 -6.37 -0.29
N GLY A 68 -4.07 -6.22 -1.25
CA GLY A 68 -2.97 -7.14 -1.49
C GLY A 68 -1.70 -6.68 -0.81
N LEU A 69 -0.97 -7.62 -0.22
CA LEU A 69 0.34 -7.39 0.38
C LEU A 69 1.30 -8.50 -0.02
N TYR A 70 2.38 -8.11 -0.69
CA TYR A 70 3.41 -9.03 -1.17
C TYR A 70 4.75 -8.49 -0.72
N ALA A 71 5.55 -9.32 -0.07
CA ALA A 71 6.88 -8.92 0.40
C ALA A 71 7.87 -10.04 0.12
N LYS A 72 9.08 -9.67 -0.29
CA LYS A 72 10.17 -10.61 -0.49
C LYS A 72 11.44 -10.03 0.12
N ALA A 73 11.99 -10.73 1.10
CA ALA A 73 13.26 -10.41 1.72
C ALA A 73 14.36 -11.37 1.25
N THR A 74 15.61 -10.91 1.19
CA THR A 74 16.75 -11.81 0.92
C THR A 74 17.16 -12.59 2.18
N ARG A 75 17.72 -13.78 1.99
CA ARG A 75 18.06 -14.70 3.09
C ARG A 75 19.10 -14.14 4.07
N ASP A 76 19.99 -13.26 3.60
CA ASP A 76 20.99 -12.56 4.41
C ASP A 76 20.40 -11.38 5.21
N ALA A 77 19.14 -11.00 4.97
CA ALA A 77 18.52 -9.83 5.58
C ALA A 77 18.13 -10.04 7.04
N TYR A 78 18.02 -11.29 7.53
CA TYR A 78 17.54 -11.62 8.87
C TYR A 78 18.34 -12.78 9.48
N ASP A 79 18.25 -12.97 10.79
CA ASP A 79 18.77 -14.16 11.46
C ASP A 79 17.75 -15.31 11.40
N ALA A 80 18.26 -16.53 11.35
CA ALA A 80 17.39 -17.70 11.36
C ALA A 80 16.56 -17.72 12.66
N GLY A 81 15.24 -17.83 12.52
CA GLY A 81 14.31 -17.77 13.65
C GLY A 81 13.88 -16.35 14.05
N SER A 82 14.41 -15.30 13.42
CA SER A 82 13.91 -13.93 13.63
C SER A 82 12.56 -13.70 12.96
N SER A 83 11.80 -12.76 13.52
CA SER A 83 10.59 -12.22 12.90
C SER A 83 10.88 -10.85 12.32
N VAL A 84 10.39 -10.62 11.11
CA VAL A 84 10.38 -9.31 10.47
C VAL A 84 8.96 -8.79 10.48
N SER A 85 8.78 -7.58 10.96
CA SER A 85 7.49 -6.87 10.93
C SER A 85 7.64 -5.63 10.07
N PHE A 86 6.59 -5.25 9.36
CA PHE A 86 6.55 -3.98 8.67
C PHE A 86 5.18 -3.32 8.83
N THR A 87 5.17 -1.99 8.75
CA THR A 87 3.97 -1.16 8.85
C THR A 87 3.83 -0.34 7.59
N THR A 88 2.65 -0.40 6.97
CA THR A 88 2.31 0.36 5.78
C THR A 88 1.11 1.26 6.07
N PRO A 89 1.27 2.59 6.05
CA PRO A 89 0.16 3.51 6.26
C PRO A 89 -0.62 3.75 4.97
N VAL A 90 -1.68 2.98 4.75
CA VAL A 90 -2.62 3.16 3.64
C VAL A 90 -3.64 4.24 4.02
N VAL A 91 -3.77 5.27 3.18
CA VAL A 91 -4.77 6.32 3.33
C VAL A 91 -5.90 6.09 2.35
N PHE A 92 -7.13 6.11 2.85
CA PHE A 92 -8.35 6.16 2.04
C PHE A 92 -8.92 7.58 2.12
N ALA A 93 -8.96 8.28 1.00
CA ALA A 93 -9.55 9.60 0.86
C ALA A 93 -10.94 9.48 0.23
N VAL A 94 -11.92 10.18 0.79
CA VAL A 94 -13.32 10.12 0.35
C VAL A 94 -13.73 11.50 -0.14
N ASP A 95 -14.10 11.60 -1.43
CA ASP A 95 -14.50 12.87 -2.04
C ASP A 95 -15.92 13.25 -1.66
N LEU A 96 -16.10 14.06 -0.62
CA LEU A 96 -17.42 14.53 -0.18
C LEU A 96 -18.04 15.46 -1.24
N VAL A 97 -18.92 14.95 -2.11
CA VAL A 97 -19.70 15.81 -3.00
C VAL A 97 -20.77 16.50 -2.15
N THR A 98 -20.64 17.81 -1.95
CA THR A 98 -21.72 18.61 -1.38
C THR A 98 -22.85 18.67 -2.40
N THR A 99 -23.98 18.01 -2.14
CA THR A 99 -25.22 18.28 -2.89
C THR A 99 -25.51 19.77 -2.84
N PRO A 100 -25.78 20.46 -3.97
CA PRO A 100 -26.33 21.80 -3.92
C PRO A 100 -27.69 21.72 -3.22
N THR A 101 -27.86 22.50 -2.15
CA THR A 101 -29.14 22.68 -1.47
C THR A 101 -30.14 23.27 -2.48
N PRO A 102 -31.35 22.70 -2.64
CA PRO A 102 -32.40 23.29 -3.47
C PRO A 102 -32.90 24.63 -2.91
#